data_AF-A0A5A5S6N0-F1
#
_entry.id   AF-A0A5A5S6N0-F1
#
_cell.length_a   1.000
_cell.length_b   1.000
_cell.length_c   1.000
_cell.angle_alpha   90.00
_cell.angle_beta   90.00
_cell.angle_gamma   90.00
#
_symmetry.space_group_name_H-M   'P 1'
#
loop_
_entity.id
_entity.type
_entity.pdbx_description
1 polymer ?
#
loop_
_entity_poly.entity_id
_entity_poly.type
_entity_poly.pdbx_seq_one_letter_code
_entity_poly.pdbx_strand_id
1 'polypeptide(L)'
;MKNREKLAVYKLIAGKYELLEPENNRVWLPEIGLALGYEQGEPIAWVREWLYWYDRSGNRYLTAEERARAAAGIAEQASLIAQQERLAKEEAEAIAEQERLAKEEAEQKAQRLAERLRALGINPDEV
;
A
#
# COMPACT_ATOMS: atom_id res chain seq x y z
N MET A 1 -25.02 -38.08 15.44
CA MET A 1 -23.93 -37.88 14.46
C MET A 1 -22.63 -37.73 15.25
N LYS A 2 -21.60 -38.54 14.98
CA LYS A 2 -20.28 -38.37 15.62
C LYS A 2 -19.69 -37.04 15.16
N ASN A 3 -19.53 -36.09 16.07
CA ASN A 3 -18.79 -34.85 15.83
C ASN A 3 -17.31 -35.25 15.67
N ARG A 4 -16.86 -35.47 14.43
CA ARG A 4 -15.46 -35.74 14.13
C ARG A 4 -14.72 -34.42 14.27
N GLU A 5 -13.70 -34.39 15.11
CA GLU A 5 -12.78 -33.26 15.16
C GLU A 5 -12.18 -33.03 13.77
N LYS A 6 -12.18 -31.77 13.34
CA LYS A 6 -11.78 -31.37 11.97
C LYS A 6 -10.27 -31.48 11.77
N LEU A 7 -9.50 -31.40 12.85
CA LEU A 7 -8.05 -31.57 12.88
C LEU A 7 -7.67 -32.34 14.15
N ALA A 8 -6.91 -33.42 14.00
CA ALA A 8 -6.28 -34.13 15.10
C ALA A 8 -4.80 -34.35 14.75
N VAL A 9 -3.90 -33.89 15.61
CA VAL A 9 -2.45 -33.96 15.41
C VAL A 9 -1.86 -34.85 16.48
N TYR A 10 -1.02 -35.80 16.07
CA TYR A 10 -0.38 -36.74 16.98
C TYR A 10 1.13 -36.57 16.95
N LYS A 11 1.76 -36.67 18.12
CA LYS A 11 3.21 -36.64 18.28
C LYS A 11 3.72 -37.99 18.76
N LEU A 12 4.83 -38.45 18.20
CA LEU A 12 5.49 -39.68 18.64
C LEU A 12 6.33 -39.41 19.89
N ILE A 13 5.93 -39.96 21.03
CA ILE A 13 6.59 -39.84 22.34
C ILE A 13 6.82 -41.26 22.87
N ALA A 14 8.09 -41.61 23.15
CA ALA A 14 8.48 -42.92 23.69
C ALA A 14 7.87 -44.13 22.95
N GLY A 15 7.80 -44.06 21.62
CA GLY A 15 7.27 -45.13 20.76
C GLY A 15 5.74 -45.21 20.68
N LYS A 16 5.01 -44.23 21.24
CA LYS A 16 3.55 -44.12 21.16
C LYS A 16 3.14 -42.77 20.57
N TYR A 17 2.07 -42.76 19.79
CA TYR A 17 1.47 -41.53 19.29
C TYR A 17 0.53 -40.97 20.36
N GLU A 18 0.84 -39.78 20.86
CA GLU A 18 0.01 -39.02 21.81
C GLU A 18 -0.69 -37.89 21.06
N LEU A 19 -1.98 -37.69 21.33
CA LEU A 19 -2.77 -36.60 20.75
C LEU A 19 -2.28 -35.26 21.32
N LEU A 20 -2.07 -34.27 20.46
CA LEU A 20 -1.80 -32.89 20.85
C LEU A 20 -3.11 -32.11 20.90
N GLU A 21 -3.37 -31.47 22.04
CA GLU A 21 -4.56 -30.66 22.25
C GLU A 21 -4.51 -29.36 21.42
N PRO A 22 -5.57 -29.03 20.65
CA PRO A 22 -5.63 -27.78 19.91
C PRO A 22 -5.96 -26.60 20.84
N GLU A 23 -5.30 -25.47 20.61
CA GLU A 23 -5.62 -24.18 21.17
C GLU A 23 -6.19 -23.29 20.05
N ASN A 24 -7.43 -22.79 20.21
CA ASN A 24 -8.11 -21.95 19.20
C ASN A 24 -8.11 -22.56 17.78
N ASN A 25 -8.48 -23.84 17.66
CA ASN A 25 -8.47 -24.62 16.41
C ASN A 25 -7.08 -24.77 15.76
N ARG A 26 -6.00 -24.61 16.52
CA ARG A 26 -4.62 -24.76 16.06
C ARG A 26 -3.82 -25.63 17.03
N VAL A 27 -2.89 -26.43 16.51
CA VAL A 27 -1.94 -27.22 17.30
C VAL A 27 -0.56 -26.62 17.16
N TRP A 28 0.04 -26.19 18.27
CA TRP A 28 1.41 -25.68 18.29
C TRP A 28 2.43 -26.82 18.22
N LEU A 29 3.37 -26.71 17.28
CA LEU A 29 4.48 -27.64 17.08
C LEU A 29 5.80 -26.94 17.43
N PRO A 30 6.26 -27.04 18.70
CA PRO A 30 7.40 -26.27 19.18
C PRO A 30 8.70 -26.62 18.46
N GLU A 31 8.83 -27.82 17.88
CA GLU A 31 10.03 -28.28 17.18
C GLU A 31 10.32 -27.49 15.91
N ILE A 32 9.28 -26.98 15.26
CA ILE A 32 9.37 -26.19 14.03
C ILE A 32 8.95 -24.73 14.24
N GLY A 33 8.51 -24.37 15.44
CA GLY A 33 8.06 -23.01 15.77
C GLY A 33 6.84 -22.56 14.98
N LEU A 34 5.94 -23.50 14.64
CA LEU A 34 4.74 -23.24 13.84
C LEU A 34 3.52 -23.88 14.50
N ALA A 35 2.35 -23.27 14.28
CA ALA A 35 1.06 -23.90 14.57
C ALA A 35 0.41 -24.44 13.30
N LEU A 36 -0.23 -25.61 13.39
CA LEU A 36 -1.07 -26.15 12.34
C LEU A 36 -2.54 -25.90 12.68
N GLY A 37 -3.26 -25.21 11.80
CA GLY A 37 -4.70 -24.95 11.96
C GLY A 37 -5.48 -25.22 10.68
N TYR A 38 -6.78 -25.01 10.74
CA TYR A 38 -7.63 -25.02 9.56
C TYR A 38 -8.47 -23.75 9.46
N GLU A 39 -8.68 -23.27 8.25
CA GLU A 39 -9.50 -22.11 7.94
C GLU A 39 -10.22 -22.33 6.61
N GLN A 40 -11.39 -21.72 6.43
CA GLN A 40 -12.03 -21.73 5.12
C GLN A 40 -11.19 -20.91 4.14
N GLY A 41 -10.84 -21.53 3.02
CA GLY A 41 -10.09 -20.86 1.97
C GLY A 41 -10.30 -21.51 0.62
N GLU A 42 -9.74 -20.87 -0.39
CA GLU A 42 -9.80 -21.33 -1.78
C GLU A 42 -8.41 -21.32 -2.44
N PRO A 43 -7.38 -22.03 -1.92
CA PRO A 43 -6.04 -22.00 -2.50
C PRO A 43 -5.93 -22.62 -3.90
N ILE A 44 -6.94 -23.41 -4.31
CA ILE A 44 -6.96 -24.15 -5.59
C ILE A 44 -8.33 -24.08 -6.27
N ALA A 45 -9.01 -22.92 -6.24
CA ALA A 45 -10.35 -22.74 -6.82
C ALA A 45 -11.43 -23.68 -6.24
N TRP A 46 -11.22 -24.14 -4.99
CA TRP A 46 -12.19 -24.94 -4.25
C TRP A 46 -12.32 -24.48 -2.81
N VAL A 47 -13.50 -23.92 -2.49
CA VAL A 47 -13.85 -23.48 -1.14
C VAL A 47 -13.98 -24.68 -0.21
N ARG A 48 -13.00 -24.85 0.67
CA ARG A 48 -12.95 -25.91 1.70
C ARG A 48 -12.23 -25.41 2.95
N GLU A 49 -12.31 -26.21 4.01
CA GLU A 49 -11.43 -26.03 5.17
C GLU A 49 -10.04 -26.59 4.81
N TRP A 50 -9.08 -25.68 4.63
CA TRP A 50 -7.70 -26.00 4.30
C TRP A 50 -6.82 -25.90 5.53
N LEU A 51 -5.78 -26.72 5.56
CA LEU A 51 -4.74 -26.62 6.58
C LEU A 51 -3.79 -25.48 6.25
N TYR A 52 -3.48 -24.69 7.27
CA TYR A 52 -2.53 -23.60 7.17
C TYR A 52 -1.54 -23.60 8.32
N TRP A 53 -0.38 -23.03 8.04
CA TRP A 53 0.62 -22.72 9.04
C TRP A 53 0.32 -21.38 9.69
N TYR A 54 0.57 -21.28 10.99
CA TYR A 54 0.43 -20.07 11.78
C TYR A 54 1.72 -19.78 12.55
N ASP A 55 2.01 -18.50 12.74
CA ASP A 55 3.10 -18.06 13.61
C ASP A 55 2.70 -18.18 15.10
N ARG A 56 3.63 -17.83 16.00
CA ARG A 56 3.40 -17.85 17.45
C ARG A 56 2.30 -16.90 17.92
N SER A 57 2.08 -15.82 17.19
CA SER A 57 1.04 -14.83 17.48
C SER A 57 -0.33 -15.27 16.95
N GLY A 58 -0.40 -16.39 16.22
CA GLY A 58 -1.62 -16.90 15.61
C GLY A 58 -1.94 -16.28 14.25
N ASN A 59 -0.99 -15.60 13.61
CA ASN A 59 -1.17 -15.09 12.25
C ASN A 59 -0.93 -16.21 11.23
N ARG A 60 -1.81 -16.33 10.25
CA ARG A 60 -1.70 -17.30 9.17
C ARG A 60 -0.58 -16.92 8.21
N TYR A 61 0.25 -17.89 7.83
CA TYR A 61 1.14 -17.75 6.69
C TYR A 61 0.31 -17.75 5.41
N LEU A 62 0.39 -16.64 4.68
CA LEU A 62 -0.24 -16.49 3.37
C LEU A 62 0.33 -17.51 2.37
N THR A 63 -0.51 -18.00 1.46
CA THR A 63 -0.08 -18.78 0.31
C THR A 63 0.79 -17.95 -0.63
N ALA A 64 1.53 -18.59 -1.54
CA ALA A 64 2.33 -17.87 -2.53
C ALA A 64 1.47 -16.92 -3.39
N GLU A 65 0.27 -17.36 -3.75
CA GLU A 65 -0.70 -16.55 -4.51
C GLU A 65 -1.25 -15.38 -3.69
N GLU A 66 -1.59 -15.57 -2.42
CA GLU A 66 -2.02 -14.49 -1.54
C GLU A 66 -0.92 -13.45 -1.36
N ARG A 67 0.33 -13.87 -1.18
CA ARG A 67 1.48 -12.95 -1.13
C ARG A 67 1.67 -12.20 -2.44
N ALA A 68 1.54 -12.87 -3.58
CA ALA A 68 1.67 -12.25 -4.90
C ALA A 68 0.58 -11.21 -5.13
N ARG A 69 -0.67 -11.51 -4.78
CA ARG A 69 -1.79 -10.56 -4.84
C ARG A 69 -1.57 -9.35 -3.94
N ALA A 70 -1.14 -9.57 -2.70
CA ALA A 70 -0.82 -8.47 -1.78
C ALA A 70 0.31 -7.59 -2.34
N ALA A 71 1.38 -8.18 -2.85
CA ALA A 71 2.49 -7.44 -3.45
C ALA A 71 2.06 -6.66 -4.70
N ALA A 72 1.23 -7.25 -5.56
CA ALA A 72 0.68 -6.58 -6.74
C ALA A 72 -0.18 -5.37 -6.35
N GLY A 73 -1.06 -5.52 -5.35
CA GLY A 73 -1.88 -4.40 -4.86
C GLY A 73 -1.04 -3.28 -4.25
N ILE A 74 0.03 -3.61 -3.52
CA ILE A 74 0.97 -2.61 -2.98
C ILE A 74 1.68 -1.87 -4.12
N ALA A 75 2.14 -2.60 -5.14
CA ALA A 75 2.83 -2.01 -6.29
C ALA A 75 1.91 -1.09 -7.10
N GLU A 76 0.67 -1.50 -7.33
CA GLU A 76 -0.35 -0.69 -8.00
C GLU A 76 -0.63 0.61 -7.23
N GLN A 77 -0.85 0.49 -5.91
CA GLN A 77 -1.08 1.65 -5.06
C GLN A 77 0.12 2.62 -5.05
N ALA A 78 1.34 2.09 -4.96
CA ALA A 78 2.55 2.90 -5.02
C ALA A 78 2.69 3.62 -6.37
N SER A 79 2.35 2.96 -7.48
CA SER A 79 2.36 3.57 -8.81
C SER A 79 1.33 4.70 -8.94
N LEU A 80 0.14 4.53 -8.37
CA LEU A 80 -0.89 5.58 -8.36
C LEU A 80 -0.45 6.82 -7.59
N ILE A 81 0.16 6.62 -6.41
CA ILE A 81 0.70 7.72 -5.61
C ILE A 81 1.80 8.46 -6.38
N ALA A 82 2.75 7.74 -6.96
CA ALA A 82 3.83 8.34 -7.74
C ALA A 82 3.32 9.12 -8.97
N GLN A 83 2.25 8.65 -9.62
CA GLN A 83 1.61 9.35 -10.73
C GLN A 83 0.92 10.63 -10.26
N GLN A 84 0.20 10.59 -9.13
CA GLN A 84 -0.44 11.77 -8.55
C GLN A 84 0.58 12.83 -8.15
N GLU A 85 1.69 12.43 -7.53
CA GLU A 85 2.78 13.34 -7.16
C GLU A 85 3.40 14.01 -8.40
N ARG A 86 3.56 13.26 -9.50
CA ARG A 86 4.07 13.81 -10.76
C ARG A 86 3.12 14.86 -11.34
N LEU A 87 1.82 14.56 -11.39
CA LEU A 87 0.82 15.51 -11.89
C LEU A 87 0.76 16.78 -11.05
N ALA A 88 0.76 16.64 -9.72
CA ALA A 88 0.77 17.79 -8.82
C ALA A 88 2.03 18.66 -9.02
N LYS A 89 3.18 18.04 -9.30
CA LYS A 89 4.42 18.76 -9.62
C LYS A 89 4.32 19.48 -10.96
N GLU A 90 3.83 18.83 -12.00
CA GLU A 90 3.62 19.43 -13.33
C GLU A 90 2.65 20.62 -13.27
N GLU A 91 1.56 20.51 -12.51
CA GLU A 91 0.61 21.60 -12.28
C GLU A 91 1.26 22.77 -11.53
N ALA A 92 2.03 22.49 -10.47
CA ALA A 92 2.74 23.53 -9.72
C ALA A 92 3.77 24.26 -10.58
N GLU A 93 4.52 23.53 -11.43
CA GLU A 93 5.47 24.12 -12.39
C GLU A 93 4.75 24.97 -13.43
N ALA A 94 3.60 24.54 -13.94
CA ALA A 94 2.81 25.31 -14.90
C ALA A 94 2.24 26.60 -14.28
N ILE A 95 1.78 26.55 -13.04
CA ILE A 95 1.30 27.75 -12.31
C ILE A 95 2.44 28.72 -12.10
N ALA A 96 3.59 28.25 -11.61
CA ALA A 96 4.77 29.09 -11.40
C ALA A 96 5.26 29.75 -12.70
N GLU A 97 5.23 29.02 -13.82
CA GLU A 97 5.58 29.56 -15.13
C GLU A 97 4.58 30.63 -15.60
N GLN A 98 3.28 30.40 -15.44
CA GLN A 98 2.26 31.41 -15.76
C GLN A 98 2.43 32.68 -14.92
N GLU A 99 2.69 32.54 -13.61
CA GLU A 99 2.94 33.69 -12.74
C GLU A 99 4.18 34.47 -13.19
N ARG A 100 5.26 33.78 -13.59
CA ARG A 100 6.47 34.42 -14.11
C ARG A 100 6.18 35.21 -15.39
N LEU A 101 5.49 34.59 -16.35
CA LEU A 101 5.14 35.25 -17.62
C LEU A 101 4.22 36.46 -17.40
N ALA A 102 3.23 36.35 -16.52
CA ALA A 102 2.33 37.45 -16.18
C ALA A 102 3.09 38.62 -15.53
N LYS A 103 4.06 38.32 -14.67
CA LYS A 103 4.94 39.33 -14.06
C LYS A 103 5.80 40.03 -15.11
N GLU A 104 6.45 39.28 -16.01
CA GLU A 104 7.26 39.86 -17.09
C GLU A 104 6.43 40.75 -18.02
N GLU A 105 5.20 40.32 -18.38
CA GLU A 105 4.32 41.13 -19.23
C GLU A 105 3.87 42.42 -18.51
N ALA A 106 3.57 42.35 -17.21
CA ALA A 106 3.24 43.51 -16.41
C ALA A 106 4.40 44.51 -16.33
N GLU A 107 5.63 44.02 -16.11
CA GLU A 107 6.85 44.84 -16.10
C GLU A 107 7.08 45.53 -17.45
N GLN A 108 6.95 44.80 -18.57
CA GLN A 108 7.07 45.38 -19.91
C GLN A 108 5.99 46.42 -20.22
N LYS A 109 4.74 46.20 -19.77
CA LYS A 109 3.66 47.18 -19.91
C LYS A 109 3.95 48.44 -19.09
N ALA A 110 4.40 48.28 -17.85
CA ALA A 110 4.76 49.40 -16.98
C ALA A 110 5.92 50.22 -17.56
N GLN A 111 6.97 49.56 -18.08
CA GLN A 111 8.09 50.22 -18.74
C GLN A 111 7.65 51.05 -19.95
N ARG A 112 6.85 50.46 -20.86
CA ARG A 112 6.33 51.17 -22.05
C ARG A 112 5.44 52.35 -21.68
N LEU A 113 4.64 52.22 -20.61
CA LEU A 113 3.82 53.32 -20.12
C LEU A 113 4.69 54.45 -19.56
N ALA A 114 5.69 54.12 -18.74
CA ALA A 114 6.63 55.08 -18.18
C ALA A 114 7.40 55.83 -19.27
N GLU A 115 7.88 55.13 -20.31
CA GLU A 115 8.52 55.75 -21.47
C GLU A 115 7.59 56.74 -22.19
N ARG A 116 6.32 56.37 -22.38
CA ARG A 116 5.34 57.23 -23.04
C ARG A 116 4.97 58.46 -22.21
N LEU A 117 4.90 58.33 -20.88
CA LEU A 117 4.70 59.45 -19.96
C LEU A 117 5.88 60.43 -20.01
N ARG A 118 7.12 59.92 -20.01
CA ARG A 118 8.33 60.76 -20.16
C ARG A 118 8.34 61.51 -21.50
N ALA A 119 7.94 60.87 -22.59
CA ALA A 119 7.84 61.50 -23.91
C ALA A 119 6.80 62.65 -23.96
N LEU A 120 5.80 62.61 -23.08
CA LEU A 120 4.81 63.67 -22.90
C LEU A 120 5.23 64.74 -21.89
N GLY A 121 6.43 64.64 -21.31
CA GLY A 121 6.95 65.59 -20.33
C GLY A 121 6.41 65.40 -18.91
N ILE A 122 5.76 64.27 -18.61
CA ILE A 122 5.23 63.94 -17.29
C ILE A 122 6.21 63.00 -16.58
N ASN A 123 6.58 63.31 -15.33
CA ASN A 123 7.45 62.45 -14.53
C ASN A 123 6.66 61.21 -14.04
N PRO A 124 7.00 59.99 -14.46
CA PRO A 124 6.25 58.79 -14.10
C PRO A 124 6.44 58.34 -12.63
N ASP A 125 7.41 58.90 -11.90
CA ASP A 125 7.64 58.59 -10.47
C ASP A 125 6.87 59.53 -9.52
N GLU A 126 6.13 60.51 -10.06
CA GLU A 126 5.33 61.48 -9.30
C GLU A 126 3.81 61.22 -9.34
N VAL A 127 3.38 60.10 -9.94
CA VAL A 127 1.97 59.68 -10.07
C VAL A 127 1.68 58.45 -9.20
#